data_AF-A0A2E7YYY8-F1
#
_entry.id   AF-A0A2E7YYY8-F1
#
_cell.length_a   1.000
_cell.length_b   1.000
_cell.length_c   1.000
_cell.angle_alpha   90.00
_cell.angle_beta   90.00
_cell.angle_gamma   90.00
#
_symmetry.space_group_name_H-M   'P 1'
#
loop_
_entity.id
_entity.type
_entity.pdbx_description
1 polymer ?
#
loop_
_entity_poly.entity_id
_entity_poly.type
_entity_poly.pdbx_seq_one_letter_code
_entity_poly.pdbx_strand_id
1 'polypeptide(L)' 'MDIFFFITIAITALTIFICIYSYSLQFFTETKKGQEWRKRIQQDAYVGLAIIFLTMGSCFLWVIFFYFKIFF' A
#
# COMPACT_ATOMS: atom_id res chain seq x y z
N MET A 1 -19.39 11.61 8.89
CA MET A 1 -18.54 11.38 7.70
C MET A 1 -17.08 11.70 7.95
N ASP A 2 -16.75 12.62 8.86
CA ASP A 2 -15.36 13.10 9.05
C ASP A 2 -14.39 12.02 9.54
N ILE A 3 -14.80 11.17 10.48
CA ILE A 3 -13.96 10.06 10.97
C ILE A 3 -13.69 9.04 9.85
N PHE A 4 -14.71 8.70 9.05
CA PHE A 4 -14.57 7.78 7.92
C PHE A 4 -13.67 8.36 6.81
N PHE A 5 -13.82 9.66 6.54
CA PHE A 5 -12.97 10.40 5.62
C PHE A 5 -11.51 10.41 6.08
N PHE A 6 -11.27 10.68 7.37
CA PHE A 6 -9.94 10.65 7.96
C PHE A 6 -9.28 9.26 7.84
N ILE A 7 -10.02 8.19 8.15
CA ILE A 7 -9.55 6.80 7.99
C ILE A 7 -9.23 6.50 6.52
N THR A 8 -10.08 6.93 5.59
CA THR A 8 -9.87 6.73 4.14
C THR A 8 -8.61 7.45 3.65
N ILE A 9 -8.37 8.69 4.11
CA ILE A 9 -7.14 9.44 3.82
C ILE A 9 -5.92 8.73 4.42
N ALA A 10 -5.99 8.30 5.68
CA ALA A 10 -4.87 7.63 6.34
C ALA A 10 -4.47 6.34 5.62
N ILE A 11 -5.45 5.53 5.20
CA ILE A 11 -5.20 4.30 4.44
C ILE A 11 -4.65 4.61 3.04
N THR A 12 -5.11 5.70 2.41
CA THR A 12 -4.57 6.15 1.12
C THR A 12 -3.11 6.60 1.25
N ALA A 13 -2.77 7.36 2.30
CA ALA A 13 -1.41 7.77 2.60
C ALA A 13 -0.50 6.56 2.85
N LEU A 14 -0.97 5.56 3.61
CA LEU A 14 -0.25 4.30 3.83
C LEU A 14 -0.02 3.53 2.53
N THR A 15 -1.01 3.52 1.63
CA THR A 15 -0.91 2.88 0.31
C THR A 15 0.16 3.54 -0.55
N ILE A 16 0.19 4.88 -0.59
CA ILE A 16 1.22 5.66 -1.30
C ILE A 16 2.61 5.41 -0.70
N PHE A 17 2.72 5.41 0.63
CA PHE A 17 3.96 5.12 1.34
C PHE A 17 4.54 3.75 0.96
N ILE A 18 3.71 2.70 0.96
CA ILE A 18 4.14 1.34 0.60
C ILE A 18 4.53 1.25 -0.88
N CYS A 19 3.84 1.98 -1.75
CA CYS A 19 4.21 2.08 -3.17
C CYS A 19 5.60 2.71 -3.33
N ILE A 20 5.87 3.86 -2.70
CA ILE A 20 7.19 4.51 -2.70
C ILE A 20 8.26 3.60 -2.09
N TYR A 21 7.94 2.92 -0.99
CA TYR A 21 8.83 1.95 -0.36
C TYR A 21 9.24 0.83 -1.33
N SER A 22 8.30 0.32 -2.14
CA SER A 22 8.60 -0.73 -3.12
C SER A 22 9.57 -0.26 -4.22
N TYR A 23 9.44 0.99 -4.67
CA TYR A 23 10.42 1.61 -5.57
C TYR A 23 11.78 1.76 -4.88
N SER A 24 11.79 2.24 -3.63
CA SER A 24 13.01 2.36 -2.82
C SER A 24 13.72 1.01 -2.66
N LEU A 25 12.97 -0.08 -2.54
CA LEU A 25 13.51 -1.44 -2.39
C LEU A 25 14.33 -1.88 -3.61
N GLN A 26 13.98 -1.42 -4.81
CA GLN A 26 14.76 -1.67 -6.04
C GLN A 26 16.10 -0.92 -6.07
N PHE A 27 16.27 0.15 -5.29
CA PHE A 27 17.56 0.84 -5.16
C PHE A 27 18.53 0.10 -4.22
N PHE A 28 18.01 -0.62 -3.21
CA PHE A 28 18.83 -1.38 -2.27
C PHE A 28 19.29 -2.76 -2.81
N THR A 29 18.88 -3.13 -4.02
CA THR A 29 19.24 -4.41 -4.65
C THR A 29 20.68 -4.51 -5.18
N GLU A 30 21.47 -3.43 -5.14
CA GLU A 30 22.85 -3.44 -5.65
C GLU A 30 23.82 -4.27 -4.79
N THR A 31 23.49 -4.56 -3.54
CA THR A 31 24.39 -5.31 -2.65
C THR A 31 24.10 -6.82 -2.71
N LYS A 32 25.14 -7.65 -2.95
CA LYS A 32 25.03 -9.14 -2.95
C LYS A 32 24.34 -9.71 -1.71
N LYS A 33 24.66 -9.21 -0.51
CA LYS A 33 23.99 -9.61 0.75
C LYS A 33 22.50 -9.25 0.76
N GLY A 34 22.13 -8.10 0.17
CA GLY A 34 20.74 -7.66 0.07
C GLY A 34 19.91 -8.57 -0.84
N GLN A 35 20.48 -9.04 -1.95
CA GLN A 35 19.82 -9.99 -2.85
C GLN A 35 19.56 -11.36 -2.20
N GLU A 36 20.53 -11.89 -1.43
CA GLU A 36 20.36 -13.14 -0.68
C GLU A 36 19.28 -13.03 0.40
N TRP A 37 19.24 -11.90 1.13
CA TRP A 37 18.21 -11.63 2.14
C TRP A 37 16.81 -11.54 1.53
N ARG A 38 16.67 -10.80 0.41
CA ARG A 38 15.41 -10.67 -0.34
C ARG A 38 14.86 -12.03 -0.80
N LYS A 39 15.73 -12.90 -1.32
CA LYS A 39 15.37 -14.26 -1.75
C LYS A 39 15.00 -15.16 -0.57
N ARG A 40 15.73 -15.06 0.54
CA ARG A 40 15.48 -15.87 1.75
C ARG A 40 14.12 -15.59 2.39
N ILE A 41 13.69 -14.33 2.38
CA ILE A 41 12.42 -13.90 3.00
C ILE A 41 11.30 -13.72 1.96
N GLN A 42 11.57 -13.94 0.67
CA GLN A 42 10.62 -13.70 -0.42
C GLN A 42 9.98 -12.30 -0.34
N GLN A 43 10.79 -11.30 0.03
CA GLN A 43 10.33 -9.95 0.39
C GLN A 43 9.51 -9.30 -0.73
N ASP A 44 9.84 -9.60 -1.99
CA ASP A 44 9.13 -9.06 -3.16
C ASP A 44 7.69 -9.58 -3.25
N ALA A 45 7.45 -10.84 -2.88
CA ALA A 45 6.11 -11.40 -2.84
C ALA A 45 5.28 -10.75 -1.73
N TYR A 46 5.86 -10.55 -0.54
CA TYR A 46 5.16 -9.90 0.58
C TYR A 46 4.86 -8.42 0.30
N VAL A 47 5.81 -7.68 -0.28
CA VAL A 47 5.59 -6.26 -0.64
C VAL A 47 4.58 -6.15 -1.77
N GLY A 48 4.66 -7.00 -2.80
CA GLY A 48 3.68 -7.05 -3.87
C GLY A 48 2.27 -7.39 -3.35
N LEU A 49 2.17 -8.37 -2.47
CA LEU A 49 0.91 -8.75 -1.82
C LEU A 49 0.35 -7.61 -0.98
N ALA A 50 1.18 -6.93 -0.19
CA ALA A 50 0.78 -5.76 0.58
C ALA A 50 0.24 -4.64 -0.31
N ILE A 51 0.91 -4.32 -1.42
CA ILE A 51 0.45 -3.31 -2.38
C ILE A 51 -0.93 -3.68 -2.93
N ILE A 52 -1.13 -4.92 -3.38
CA ILE A 52 -2.40 -5.36 -3.95
C ILE A 52 -3.53 -5.24 -2.91
N PHE A 53 -3.31 -5.74 -1.68
CA PHE A 53 -4.34 -5.67 -0.64
C PHE A 53 -4.67 -4.23 -0.22
N LEU A 54 -3.65 -3.37 -0.04
CA LEU A 54 -3.86 -1.98 0.34
C LEU A 54 -4.53 -1.15 -0.76
N THR A 55 -4.12 -1.33 -2.02
CA THR A 55 -4.74 -0.63 -3.15
C THR A 55 -6.19 -1.05 -3.34
N MET A 56 -6.50 -2.35 -3.29
CA MET A 56 -7.89 -2.83 -3.32
C MET A 56 -8.70 -2.28 -2.15
N GLY A 57 -8.19 -2.35 -0.92
CA GLY A 57 -8.85 -1.82 0.26
C GLY A 57 -9.11 -0.31 0.19
N SER A 58 -8.12 0.45 -0.28
CA SER A 58 -8.25 1.91 -0.51
C SER A 58 -9.35 2.20 -1.53
N CYS A 59 -9.38 1.51 -2.67
CA CYS A 59 -10.43 1.69 -3.67
C CYS A 59 -11.83 1.41 -3.11
N PHE A 60 -12.00 0.31 -2.35
CA PHE A 60 -13.29 0.01 -1.73
C PHE A 60 -13.73 1.08 -0.73
N LEU A 61 -12.82 1.58 0.11
CA LEU A 61 -13.11 2.65 1.07
C LEU A 61 -13.55 3.95 0.38
N TRP A 62 -12.90 4.31 -0.73
CA TRP A 62 -13.30 5.48 -1.53
C TRP A 62 -14.66 5.31 -2.18
N VAL A 63 -14.98 4.13 -2.72
CA VAL A 63 -16.32 3.86 -3.29
C VAL A 63 -17.40 4.00 -2.22
N ILE A 64 -17.18 3.44 -1.03
CA ILE A 64 -18.09 3.57 0.11
C ILE A 64 -18.21 5.03 0.54
N PHE A 65 -17.11 5.78 0.59
CA PHE A 65 -17.13 7.20 0.92
C PHE A 65 -17.98 8.00 -0.08
N PHE A 66 -17.76 7.80 -1.38
CA PHE A 66 -18.51 8.52 -2.42
C PHE A 66 -19.99 8.16 -2.42
N TYR A 67 -20.32 6.89 -2.19
CA TYR A 67 -21.71 6.47 -2.00
C TYR A 67 -22.39 7.25 -0.87
N PHE A 68 -21.77 7.26 0.31
CA PHE A 68 -22.30 7.97 1.45
C PHE A 68 -22.35 9.49 1.27
N LYS A 69 -21.43 10.09 0.52
CA LYS A 69 -21.41 11.53 0.26
C LYS A 69 -22.47 11.98 -0.76
N ILE A 70 -22.86 11.12 -1.70
CA ILE A 70 -23.81 11.45 -2.77
C ILE A 70 -25.25 11.20 -2.32
N PHE A 71 -25.49 10.11 -1.61
CA PHE A 71 -26.84 9.66 -1.25
C PHE A 71 -27.28 10.03 0.18
N PHE A 72 -26.38 10.56 1.00
CA PHE A 72 -26.63 10.90 2.41
C PHE A 72 -25.99 12.25 2.78
#